data_AF-A0A2R6IF99-F1
#
_entry.id   AF-A0A2R6IF99-F1
#
_cell.length_a   1.000
_cell.length_b   1.000
_cell.length_c   1.000
_cell.angle_alpha   90.00
_cell.angle_beta   90.00
_cell.angle_gamma   90.00
#
_symmetry.space_group_name_H-M   'P 1'
#
loop_
_entity.id
_entity.type
_entity.pdbx_description
1 polymer ?
#
loop_
_entity_poly.entity_id
_entity_poly.type
_entity_poly.pdbx_seq_one_letter_code
_entity_poly.pdbx_strand_id
1 'polypeptide(L)'
;MESVSTDHLRQVLAEVDDAAATERLMAALTYKEIDEVTQADAAELYEYSEGWASKWFNRLERLADEPFEEVVYDEPRPERPAELTEQEHEQFVEDTPIELCYLPGGSPELNPVEECWRQLNQALGNRLFDTLDEPQKAALAALGDIKPPDVFTYLYL
;
A
#
# COMPACT_ATOMS: atom_id res chain seq x y z
N MET A 1 -15.81 3.35 -21.47
CA MET A 1 -15.27 4.71 -21.57
C MET A 1 -16.04 5.48 -22.62
N GLU A 2 -17.33 5.67 -22.38
CA GLU A 2 -18.29 6.26 -23.31
C GLU A 2 -18.66 7.70 -22.93
N SER A 3 -18.79 7.99 -21.63
CA SER A 3 -19.37 9.25 -21.16
C SER A 3 -18.36 10.40 -21.13
N VAL A 4 -17.13 10.13 -20.70
CA VAL A 4 -16.06 11.15 -20.66
C VAL A 4 -15.40 11.32 -22.03
N SER A 5 -15.22 12.57 -22.47
CA SER A 5 -14.58 12.89 -23.76
C SER A 5 -13.05 12.86 -23.68
N THR A 6 -12.36 12.63 -24.80
CA THR A 6 -10.89 12.72 -24.88
C THR A 6 -10.39 14.13 -24.56
N ASP A 7 -11.09 15.17 -25.01
CA ASP A 7 -10.71 16.55 -24.71
C ASP A 7 -10.80 16.85 -23.21
N HIS A 8 -11.81 16.31 -22.51
CA HIS A 8 -11.91 16.48 -21.06
C HIS A 8 -10.79 15.72 -20.33
N LEU A 9 -10.46 14.49 -20.75
CA LEU A 9 -9.32 13.75 -20.20
C LEU A 9 -7.99 14.53 -20.37
N ARG A 10 -7.77 15.18 -21.51
CA ARG A 10 -6.59 16.01 -21.75
C ARG A 10 -6.56 17.28 -20.89
N GLN A 11 -7.71 17.89 -20.66
CA GLN A 11 -7.82 19.04 -19.75
C GLN A 11 -7.39 18.63 -18.35
N VAL A 12 -7.96 17.55 -17.82
CA VAL A 12 -7.62 17.02 -16.49
C VAL A 12 -6.15 16.60 -16.42
N LEU A 13 -5.62 15.99 -17.48
CA LEU A 13 -4.20 15.61 -17.56
C LEU A 13 -3.25 16.80 -17.42
N ALA A 14 -3.66 18.00 -17.83
CA ALA A 14 -2.86 19.21 -17.66
C ALA A 14 -2.87 19.77 -16.23
N GLU A 15 -3.81 19.33 -15.39
CA GLU A 15 -4.02 19.83 -14.02
C GLU A 15 -3.47 18.88 -12.95
N VAL A 16 -3.36 17.59 -13.23
CA VAL A 16 -2.83 16.59 -12.27
C VAL A 16 -1.33 16.76 -12.02
N ASP A 17 -0.90 16.50 -10.79
CA ASP A 17 0.49 16.69 -10.34
C ASP A 17 1.19 15.38 -9.91
N ASP A 18 0.47 14.26 -9.88
CA ASP A 18 1.02 12.95 -9.53
C ASP A 18 1.16 11.99 -10.73
N ALA A 19 2.17 11.12 -10.65
CA ALA A 19 2.51 10.19 -11.71
C ALA A 19 1.42 9.14 -11.96
N ALA A 20 0.78 8.63 -10.90
CA ALA A 20 -0.27 7.62 -11.04
C ALA A 20 -1.54 8.20 -11.67
N ALA A 21 -1.95 9.41 -11.28
CA ALA A 21 -3.02 10.15 -11.95
C ALA A 21 -2.72 10.36 -13.44
N THR A 22 -1.50 10.78 -13.75
CA THR A 22 -1.03 10.97 -15.13
C THR A 22 -1.15 9.69 -15.95
N GLU A 23 -0.61 8.58 -15.44
CA GLU A 23 -0.66 7.28 -16.12
C GLU A 23 -2.08 6.76 -16.31
N ARG A 24 -2.98 6.97 -15.33
CA ARG A 24 -4.41 6.62 -15.45
C ARG A 24 -5.07 7.31 -16.62
N LEU A 25 -4.87 8.62 -16.73
CA LEU A 25 -5.44 9.43 -17.81
C LEU A 25 -4.81 9.10 -19.15
N MET A 26 -3.50 8.83 -19.17
CA MET A 26 -2.78 8.42 -20.38
C MET A 26 -3.25 7.06 -20.89
N ALA A 27 -3.47 6.06 -20.02
CA ALA A 27 -4.05 4.77 -20.40
C ALA A 27 -5.47 4.92 -20.96
N ALA A 28 -6.29 5.79 -20.36
CA ALA A 28 -7.63 6.08 -20.84
C ALA A 28 -7.63 6.78 -22.22
N LEU A 29 -6.70 7.72 -22.44
CA LEU A 29 -6.51 8.38 -23.72
C LEU A 29 -6.05 7.38 -24.79
N THR A 30 -5.06 6.53 -24.48
CA THR A 30 -4.64 5.44 -25.37
C THR A 30 -5.83 4.58 -25.80
N TYR A 31 -6.67 4.14 -24.86
CA TYR A 31 -7.86 3.35 -25.18
C TYR A 31 -8.84 4.07 -26.10
N LYS A 32 -9.02 5.39 -25.94
CA LYS A 32 -9.98 6.16 -26.75
C LYS A 32 -9.42 6.62 -28.10
N GLU A 33 -8.11 6.70 -28.26
CA GLU A 33 -7.46 7.30 -29.44
C GLU A 33 -6.82 6.28 -30.37
N ILE A 34 -6.39 5.13 -29.86
CA ILE A 34 -5.81 4.07 -30.68
C ILE A 34 -6.92 3.13 -31.14
N ASP A 35 -7.09 3.06 -32.46
CA ASP A 35 -8.02 2.11 -33.08
C ASP A 35 -7.68 0.66 -32.70
N GLU A 36 -8.71 -0.14 -32.45
CA GLU A 36 -8.63 -1.59 -32.17
C GLU A 36 -7.89 -2.00 -30.88
N VAL A 37 -7.55 -1.06 -30.00
CA VAL A 37 -6.97 -1.36 -28.67
C VAL A 37 -8.06 -1.71 -27.66
N THR A 38 -7.85 -2.79 -26.89
CA THR A 38 -8.74 -3.11 -25.76
C THR A 38 -8.35 -2.34 -24.50
N GLN A 39 -9.23 -2.32 -23.50
CA GLN A 39 -8.90 -1.69 -22.21
C GLN A 39 -7.72 -2.38 -21.52
N ALA A 40 -7.61 -3.70 -21.67
CA ALA A 40 -6.51 -4.48 -21.15
C ALA A 40 -5.20 -4.10 -21.83
N ASP A 41 -5.17 -4.04 -23.16
CA ASP A 41 -3.98 -3.66 -23.92
C ASP A 41 -3.53 -2.23 -23.59
N ALA A 42 -4.47 -1.30 -23.45
CA ALA A 42 -4.17 0.08 -23.07
C ALA A 42 -3.54 0.18 -21.67
N ALA A 43 -3.99 -0.64 -20.72
CA ALA A 43 -3.43 -0.70 -19.38
C ALA A 43 -2.05 -1.39 -19.35
N GLU A 44 -1.87 -2.43 -20.16
CA GLU A 44 -0.61 -3.18 -20.26
C GLU A 44 0.56 -2.31 -20.72
N LEU A 45 0.32 -1.31 -21.59
CA LEU A 45 1.34 -0.32 -22.00
C LEU A 45 1.95 0.46 -20.83
N TYR A 46 1.24 0.54 -19.71
CA TYR A 46 1.67 1.19 -18.47
C TYR A 46 1.87 0.17 -17.33
N GLU A 47 2.09 -1.10 -17.67
CA GLU A 47 2.35 -2.19 -16.73
C GLU A 47 1.19 -2.48 -15.74
N TYR A 48 -0.04 -2.09 -16.09
CA TYR A 48 -1.23 -2.34 -15.28
C TYR A 48 -2.01 -3.58 -15.75
N SER A 49 -2.74 -4.20 -14.81
CA SER A 49 -3.55 -5.39 -15.09
C SER A 49 -4.92 -5.06 -15.69
N GLU A 50 -5.56 -6.04 -16.33
CA GLU A 50 -6.94 -5.92 -16.82
C GLU A 50 -7.95 -5.57 -15.70
N GLY A 51 -7.76 -6.13 -14.50
CA GLY A 51 -8.59 -5.81 -13.34
C GLY A 51 -8.42 -4.36 -12.88
N TRP A 52 -7.21 -3.81 -13.00
CA TRP A 52 -6.95 -2.39 -12.80
C TRP A 52 -7.68 -1.56 -13.86
N ALA A 53 -7.63 -1.96 -15.14
CA ALA A 53 -8.27 -1.24 -16.25
C ALA A 53 -9.79 -1.15 -16.02
N SER A 54 -10.43 -2.29 -15.72
CA SER A 54 -11.86 -2.34 -15.42
C SER A 54 -12.23 -1.42 -14.26
N LYS A 55 -11.45 -1.38 -13.17
CA LYS A 55 -11.72 -0.51 -12.02
C LYS A 55 -11.57 0.97 -12.40
N TRP A 56 -10.44 1.33 -12.98
CA TRP A 56 -10.07 2.72 -13.18
C TRP A 56 -10.79 3.36 -14.35
N PHE A 57 -11.03 2.64 -15.44
CA PHE A 57 -11.79 3.19 -16.56
C PHE A 57 -13.25 3.41 -16.15
N ASN A 58 -13.88 2.47 -15.44
CA ASN A 58 -15.21 2.71 -14.88
C ASN A 58 -15.22 3.90 -13.90
N ARG A 59 -14.13 4.11 -13.14
CA ARG A 59 -14.00 5.28 -12.26
C ARG A 59 -13.89 6.58 -13.05
N LEU A 60 -13.08 6.63 -14.11
CA LEU A 60 -12.88 7.83 -14.93
C LEU A 60 -14.13 8.27 -15.69
N GLU A 61 -15.12 7.40 -15.91
CA GLU A 61 -16.44 7.80 -16.42
C GLU A 61 -17.12 8.84 -15.51
N ARG A 62 -16.82 8.84 -14.21
CA ARG A 62 -17.36 9.83 -13.25
C ARG A 62 -16.92 11.26 -13.56
N LEU A 63 -15.84 11.47 -14.31
CA LEU A 63 -15.42 12.80 -14.75
C LEU A 63 -16.48 13.52 -15.59
N ALA A 64 -17.48 12.81 -16.12
CA ALA A 64 -18.62 13.44 -16.78
C ALA A 64 -19.45 14.32 -15.84
N ASP A 65 -19.51 13.98 -14.54
CA ASP A 65 -20.42 14.60 -13.57
C ASP A 65 -19.73 15.04 -12.25
N GLU A 66 -18.49 14.61 -12.01
CA GLU A 66 -17.75 14.81 -10.76
C GLU A 66 -16.41 15.55 -10.97
N PRO A 67 -15.95 16.32 -9.98
CA PRO A 67 -14.65 17.01 -10.05
C PRO A 67 -13.48 16.02 -10.12
N PHE A 68 -12.43 16.37 -10.84
CA PHE A 68 -11.34 15.42 -11.13
C PHE A 68 -10.55 15.02 -9.88
N GLU A 69 -10.50 15.89 -8.87
CA GLU A 69 -9.80 15.63 -7.61
C GLU A 69 -10.40 14.42 -6.86
N GLU A 70 -11.71 14.18 -6.98
CA GLU A 70 -12.39 13.04 -6.35
C GLU A 70 -12.29 11.75 -7.19
N VAL A 71 -12.02 11.91 -8.49
CA VAL A 71 -12.10 10.81 -9.46
C VAL A 71 -10.71 10.24 -9.78
N VAL A 72 -9.72 11.09 -9.99
CA VAL A 72 -8.41 10.67 -10.54
C VAL A 72 -7.44 10.22 -9.45
N TYR A 73 -7.50 10.85 -8.28
CA TYR A 73 -6.66 10.49 -7.13
C TYR A 73 -7.20 9.23 -6.43
N ASP A 74 -6.32 8.48 -5.78
CA ASP A 74 -6.76 7.49 -4.82
C ASP A 74 -7.46 8.19 -3.66
N GLU A 75 -8.51 7.55 -3.12
CA GLU A 75 -9.08 8.03 -1.86
C GLU A 75 -7.97 7.99 -0.81
N PRO A 76 -7.82 9.05 0.01
CA PRO A 76 -6.93 9.00 1.15
C PRO A 76 -7.28 7.74 1.94
N ARG A 77 -6.33 6.80 2.03
CA ARG A 77 -6.56 5.63 2.86
C ARG A 77 -6.77 6.16 4.27
N PRO A 78 -7.93 5.93 4.90
CA PRO A 78 -8.08 6.29 6.30
C PRO A 78 -6.93 5.62 7.04
N GLU A 79 -6.25 6.37 7.88
CA GLU A 79 -5.26 5.78 8.77
C GLU A 79 -5.90 4.58 9.45
N ARG A 80 -5.13 3.49 9.56
CA ARG A 80 -5.62 2.31 10.26
C ARG A 80 -6.07 2.79 11.64
N PRO A 81 -7.36 2.63 11.99
CA PRO A 81 -7.81 3.04 13.32
C PRO A 81 -6.95 2.31 14.34
N ALA A 82 -6.46 3.04 15.35
CA ALA A 82 -5.69 2.44 16.42
C ALA A 82 -6.49 1.28 17.03
N GLU A 83 -5.81 0.16 17.30
CA GLU A 83 -6.47 -1.01 17.90
C GLU A 83 -6.98 -0.73 19.32
N LEU A 84 -6.40 0.28 19.97
CA LEU A 84 -6.79 0.78 21.29
C LEU A 84 -7.32 2.20 21.17
N THR A 85 -8.39 2.49 21.90
CA THR A 85 -8.78 3.87 22.19
C THR A 85 -7.71 4.55 23.06
N GLU A 86 -7.70 5.88 23.06
CA GLU A 86 -6.77 6.67 23.91
C GLU A 86 -6.89 6.27 25.39
N GLN A 87 -8.11 6.03 25.88
CA GLN A 87 -8.37 5.60 27.25
C GLN A 87 -7.85 4.19 27.56
N GLU A 88 -8.03 3.23 26.64
CA GLU A 88 -7.49 1.87 26.81
C GLU A 88 -5.96 1.88 26.79
N HIS A 89 -5.39 2.73 25.93
CA HIS A 89 -3.95 2.93 25.85
C HIS A 89 -3.40 3.57 27.14
N GLU A 90 -4.01 4.65 27.64
CA GLU A 90 -3.63 5.30 28.90
C GLU A 90 -3.68 4.33 30.08
N GLN A 91 -4.76 3.56 30.22
CA GLN A 91 -4.88 2.55 31.28
C GLN A 91 -3.76 1.50 31.17
N PHE A 92 -3.44 1.05 29.95
CA PHE A 92 -2.34 0.11 29.72
C PHE A 92 -0.98 0.69 30.12
N VAL A 93 -0.73 1.97 29.83
CA VAL A 93 0.51 2.67 30.22
C VAL A 93 0.60 2.82 31.74
N GLU A 94 -0.49 3.16 32.42
CA GLU A 94 -0.50 3.35 33.87
C GLU A 94 -0.29 2.04 34.65
N ASP A 95 -0.85 0.93 34.15
CA ASP A 95 -0.80 -0.37 34.82
C ASP A 95 0.51 -1.13 34.59
N THR A 96 1.37 -0.67 33.67
CA THR A 96 2.62 -1.36 33.33
C THR A 96 3.83 -0.79 34.08
N PRO A 97 4.70 -1.62 34.69
CA PRO A 97 5.92 -1.14 35.35
C PRO A 97 7.04 -0.80 34.34
N ILE A 98 6.72 -0.58 33.06
CA ILE A 98 7.68 -0.41 31.97
C ILE A 98 7.49 0.98 31.34
N GLU A 99 8.58 1.69 31.09
CA GLU A 99 8.55 2.95 30.36
C GLU A 99 8.30 2.70 28.86
N LEU A 100 7.32 3.38 28.28
CA LEU A 100 7.02 3.29 26.86
C LEU A 100 7.81 4.33 26.08
N CYS A 101 8.51 3.88 25.04
CA CYS A 101 9.18 4.71 24.06
C CYS A 101 8.47 4.60 22.72
N TYR A 102 7.97 5.71 22.18
CA TYR A 102 7.31 5.76 20.88
C TYR A 102 8.31 6.05 19.78
N LEU A 103 8.29 5.23 18.74
CA LEU A 103 9.03 5.49 17.51
C LEU A 103 8.21 6.41 16.60
N PRO A 104 8.85 7.28 15.79
CA PRO A 104 8.15 8.06 14.79
C PRO A 104 7.31 7.18 13.85
N GLY A 105 6.11 7.66 13.51
CA GLY A 105 5.22 6.96 12.58
C GLY A 105 5.88 6.75 11.22
N GLY A 106 5.69 5.57 10.63
CA GLY A 106 6.22 5.24 9.31
C GLY A 106 7.74 5.05 9.25
N SER A 107 8.42 4.89 10.40
CA SER A 107 9.88 4.74 10.49
C SER A 107 10.29 3.33 10.96
N PRO A 108 10.04 2.26 10.17
CA PRO A 108 10.37 0.88 10.54
C PRO A 108 11.87 0.67 10.74
N GLU A 109 12.73 1.46 10.09
CA GLU A 109 14.19 1.40 10.25
C GLU A 109 14.68 1.72 11.67
N LEU A 110 13.84 2.37 12.48
CA LEU A 110 14.12 2.66 13.89
C LEU A 110 13.62 1.55 14.82
N ASN A 111 12.89 0.57 14.31
CA ASN A 111 12.36 -0.54 15.09
C ASN A 111 13.32 -1.74 15.05
N PRO A 112 14.01 -2.10 16.14
CA PRO A 112 14.94 -3.24 16.15
C PRO A 112 14.24 -4.59 15.88
N VAL A 113 12.92 -4.67 16.07
CA VAL A 113 12.13 -5.87 15.74
C VAL A 113 12.11 -6.14 14.24
N GLU A 114 12.23 -5.11 13.38
CA GLU A 114 12.25 -5.29 11.93
C GLU A 114 13.46 -6.10 11.45
N GLU A 115 14.60 -5.99 12.13
CA GLU A 115 15.78 -6.80 11.82
C GLU A 115 15.60 -8.26 12.24
N CYS A 116 14.94 -8.52 13.38
CA CYS A 116 14.53 -9.85 13.77
C CYS A 116 13.52 -10.43 12.76
N TRP A 117 12.56 -9.63 12.32
CA TRP A 117 11.58 -10.03 11.31
C TRP A 117 12.23 -10.34 9.95
N ARG A 118 13.20 -9.53 9.51
CA ARG A 118 13.99 -9.77 8.30
C ARG A 118 14.68 -11.14 8.35
N GLN A 119 15.30 -11.48 9.48
CA GLN A 119 15.94 -12.79 9.67
C GLN A 119 14.93 -13.94 9.65
N LEU A 120 13.79 -13.78 10.31
CA LEU A 120 12.71 -14.77 10.31
C LEU A 120 12.16 -15.00 8.89
N ASN A 121 11.89 -13.93 8.16
CA ASN A 121 11.41 -13.99 6.78
C ASN A 121 12.48 -14.57 5.83
N GLN A 122 13.77 -14.33 6.09
CA GLN A 122 14.85 -14.99 5.35
C GLN A 122 14.90 -16.51 5.58
N ALA A 123 14.59 -16.96 6.81
CA ALA A 123 14.60 -18.38 7.16
C ALA A 123 13.32 -19.13 6.73
N LEU A 124 12.18 -18.43 6.72
CA LEU A 124 10.86 -19.04 6.54
C LEU A 124 10.09 -18.58 5.29
N GLY A 125 10.52 -17.49 4.67
CA GLY A 125 9.86 -16.91 3.50
C GLY A 125 9.74 -17.93 2.38
N ASN A 126 8.60 -17.91 1.70
CA ASN A 126 8.27 -18.78 0.57
C ASN A 126 8.28 -20.29 0.88
N ARG A 127 8.22 -20.70 2.15
CA ARG A 127 8.04 -22.10 2.52
C ARG A 127 6.56 -22.46 2.53
N LEU A 128 6.24 -23.57 1.90
CA LEU A 128 4.94 -24.22 2.03
C LEU A 128 4.96 -25.17 3.22
N PHE A 129 3.88 -25.18 3.99
CA PHE A 129 3.68 -26.10 5.11
C PHE A 129 2.42 -26.91 4.86
N ASP A 130 2.46 -28.20 5.20
CA ASP A 130 1.36 -29.14 4.92
C ASP A 130 0.30 -29.07 6.02
N THR A 131 0.65 -28.58 7.21
CA THR A 131 -0.24 -28.46 8.37
C THR A 131 -0.11 -27.10 9.06
N LEU A 132 -1.13 -26.73 9.85
CA LEU A 132 -1.16 -25.47 10.61
C LEU A 132 -0.18 -25.43 11.79
N ASP A 133 0.24 -26.59 12.31
CA ASP A 133 1.17 -26.66 13.45
C ASP A 133 2.64 -26.50 13.03
N GLU A 134 2.96 -26.87 11.79
CA GLU A 134 4.28 -26.75 11.20
C GLU A 134 4.84 -25.33 11.16
N PRO A 135 4.10 -24.28 10.72
CA PRO A 135 4.61 -22.92 10.72
C PRO A 135 4.91 -22.44 12.14
N GLN A 136 4.11 -22.79 13.15
CA GLN A 136 4.42 -22.43 14.54
C GLN A 136 5.73 -23.07 15.01
N LYS A 137 5.92 -24.37 14.76
CA LYS A 137 7.17 -25.08 15.12
C LYS A 137 8.38 -24.50 14.38
N ALA A 138 8.23 -24.22 13.08
CA ALA A 138 9.28 -23.65 12.26
C ALA A 138 9.64 -22.22 12.71
N ALA A 139 8.64 -21.41 13.06
CA ALA A 139 8.83 -20.08 13.65
C ALA A 139 9.58 -20.15 14.97
N LEU A 140 9.16 -21.00 15.91
CA LEU A 140 9.83 -21.16 17.20
C LEU A 140 11.28 -21.64 17.04
N ALA A 141 11.55 -22.56 16.12
CA ALA A 141 12.91 -23.00 15.82
C ALA A 141 13.75 -21.85 15.24
N ALA A 142 13.24 -21.14 14.22
CA ALA A 142 13.94 -20.04 13.58
C ALA A 142 14.20 -18.87 14.54
N LEU A 143 13.25 -18.55 15.43
CA LEU A 143 13.41 -17.55 16.48
C LEU A 143 14.61 -17.87 17.40
N GLY A 144 14.88 -19.16 17.65
CA GLY A 144 16.04 -19.60 18.42
C GLY A 144 17.39 -19.34 17.74
N ASP A 145 17.39 -19.20 16.41
CA ASP A 145 18.58 -18.96 15.59
C ASP A 145 18.79 -17.47 15.23
N ILE A 146 17.80 -16.61 15.50
CA ILE A 146 17.90 -15.16 15.26
C ILE A 146 19.03 -14.59 16.10
N LYS A 147 19.77 -13.66 15.50
CA LYS A 147 20.75 -12.82 16.19
C LYS A 147 20.09 -11.46 16.46
N PRO A 148 19.59 -11.21 17.68
CA PRO A 148 18.94 -9.94 17.98
C PRO A 148 19.92 -8.79 17.76
N PRO A 149 19.51 -7.69 17.12
CA PRO A 149 20.35 -6.52 17.02
C PRO A 149 20.60 -5.90 18.40
N ASP A 150 21.70 -5.16 18.54
CA ASP A 150 21.88 -4.30 19.71
C ASP A 150 20.90 -3.13 19.62
N VAL A 151 19.92 -3.12 20.53
CA VAL A 151 18.85 -2.11 20.61
C VAL A 151 19.43 -0.70 20.74
N PHE A 152 20.60 -0.53 21.37
CA PHE A 152 21.23 0.79 21.48
C PHE A 152 21.57 1.39 20.11
N THR A 153 21.82 0.57 19.09
CA THR A 153 22.04 1.04 17.70
C THR A 153 20.85 1.82 17.14
N TYR A 154 19.65 1.61 17.68
CA TYR A 154 18.38 2.19 17.22
C TYR A 154 17.87 3.31 18.11
N LEU A 155 18.40 3.44 19.34
CA LEU A 155 17.92 4.40 20.34
C LEU A 155 18.82 5.64 20.50
N TYR A 156 19.97 5.71 19.82
CA TYR A 156 20.79 6.92 19.81
C TYR A 156 20.30 7.92 18.74
N LEU A 157 19.43 8.84 19.18
CA LEU A 157 19.31 10.21 18.66
C LEU A 157 19.87 11.19 19.69
#